data_AF-A0A7S0GIN1-F1
#
_entry.id   AF-A0A7S0GIN1-F1
#
_cell.length_a   1.000
_cell.length_b   1.000
_cell.length_c   1.000
_cell.angle_alpha   90.00
_cell.angle_beta   90.00
_cell.angle_gamma   90.00
#
_symmetry.space_group_name_H-M   'P 1'
#
loop_
_entity.id
_entity.type
_entity.pdbx_description
1 polymer ?
#
loop_
_entity_poly.entity_id
_entity_poly.type
_entity_poly.pdbx_seq_one_letter_code
_entity_poly.pdbx_strand_id
1 'polypeptide(L)'
;WVRDHLDNSANGKDVSLFETTIRSLGGLLSAYDWSGDSAFLEKAEDLGERLAHAFKTETGIPNSQINLVNHRNSNPGWTGGKTNIAEAGTLQIEFRYLAHVSGKPEYAEKADVVFNTLYKMR
;
A
#
# COMPACT_ATOMS: atom_id res chain seq x y z
N TRP A 1 14.98 15.37 -7.85
CA TRP A 1 13.55 15.56 -7.51
C TRP A 1 13.04 14.45 -6.60
N VAL A 2 13.01 13.16 -7.00
CA VAL A 2 12.54 12.08 -6.10
C VAL A 2 13.29 12.08 -4.76
N ARG A 3 14.63 12.14 -4.80
CA ARG A 3 15.47 12.23 -3.59
C ARG A 3 15.09 13.40 -2.68
N ASP A 4 15.00 14.59 -3.27
CA ASP A 4 15.04 15.85 -2.51
C ASP A 4 13.66 16.49 -2.29
N HIS A 5 12.63 16.07 -3.02
CA HIS A 5 11.32 16.75 -3.07
C HIS A 5 10.12 15.80 -2.96
N LEU A 6 10.28 14.49 -3.20
CA LEU A 6 9.18 13.55 -2.98
C LEU A 6 9.04 13.33 -1.47
N ASP A 7 7.93 13.81 -0.92
CA ASP A 7 7.60 13.68 0.49
C ASP A 7 6.18 13.09 0.64
N ASN A 8 6.11 11.83 1.07
CA ASN A 8 4.84 11.13 1.29
C ASN A 8 4.06 11.66 2.50
N SER A 9 4.65 12.58 3.28
CA SER A 9 4.04 13.23 4.43
C SER A 9 3.58 14.67 4.18
N ALA A 10 3.88 15.24 3.01
CA ALA A 10 3.64 16.66 2.72
C ALA A 10 2.17 17.06 2.63
N ASN A 11 1.27 16.10 2.37
CA ASN A 11 -0.17 16.35 2.21
C ASN A 11 -0.97 15.42 3.11
N GLY A 12 -1.53 15.97 4.20
CA GLY A 12 -2.47 15.27 5.09
C GLY A 12 -3.84 15.00 4.45
N LYS A 13 -3.90 14.79 3.14
CA LYS A 13 -5.11 14.40 2.41
C LYS A 13 -5.15 12.89 2.30
N ASP A 14 -6.36 12.37 2.17
CA ASP A 14 -6.57 10.94 1.96
C ASP A 14 -6.24 10.59 0.50
N VAL A 15 -5.56 9.47 0.29
CA VAL A 15 -5.25 8.90 -1.02
C VAL A 15 -5.97 7.57 -1.20
N SER A 16 -6.17 7.17 -2.46
CA SER A 16 -6.62 5.81 -2.77
C SER A 16 -5.46 4.83 -2.50
N LEU A 17 -5.72 3.80 -1.70
CA LEU A 17 -4.75 2.74 -1.43
C LEU A 17 -4.35 2.04 -2.73
N PHE A 18 -5.34 1.62 -3.52
CA PHE A 18 -5.14 0.90 -4.78
C PHE A 18 -4.32 1.72 -5.78
N GLU A 19 -4.75 2.94 -6.10
CA GLU A 19 -4.08 3.77 -7.11
C GLU A 19 -2.66 4.14 -6.67
N THR A 20 -2.46 4.43 -5.39
CA THR A 20 -1.13 4.76 -4.87
C THR A 20 -0.21 3.55 -4.89
N THR A 21 -0.75 2.35 -4.65
CA THR A 21 0.01 1.09 -4.69
C THR A 21 0.49 0.78 -6.12
N ILE A 22 -0.43 0.69 -7.09
CA ILE A 22 -0.05 0.26 -8.44
C ILE A 22 0.76 1.31 -9.20
N ARG A 23 0.58 2.61 -8.90
CA ARG A 23 1.27 3.70 -9.61
C ARG A 23 2.55 4.13 -8.90
N SER A 24 2.42 4.61 -7.67
CA SER A 24 3.53 5.24 -6.96
C SER A 24 4.46 4.21 -6.34
N LEU A 25 3.92 3.27 -5.56
CA LEU A 25 4.74 2.21 -4.95
C LEU A 25 5.32 1.29 -6.04
N GLY A 26 4.49 0.79 -6.96
CA GLY A 26 4.94 -0.01 -8.10
C GLY A 26 5.97 0.70 -8.97
N GLY A 27 5.79 2.00 -9.23
CA GLY A 27 6.74 2.81 -9.99
C GLY A 27 8.08 3.01 -9.29
N LEU A 28 8.08 3.29 -7.98
CA LEU A 28 9.30 3.42 -7.18
C LEU A 28 10.06 2.09 -7.13
N LEU A 29 9.34 0.99 -6.88
CA LEU A 29 9.93 -0.35 -6.84
C LEU A 29 10.53 -0.77 -8.19
N SER A 30 9.82 -0.48 -9.29
CA SER A 30 10.34 -0.76 -10.64
C SER A 30 11.57 0.08 -10.97
N ALA A 31 11.58 1.36 -10.56
CA ALA A 31 12.74 2.24 -10.73
C ALA A 31 13.94 1.74 -9.90
N TYR A 32 13.71 1.25 -8.68
CA TYR A 32 14.74 0.62 -7.87
C TYR A 32 15.31 -0.63 -8.55
N ASP A 33 14.44 -1.58 -8.94
CA ASP A 33 14.87 -2.85 -9.57
C ASP A 33 15.71 -2.61 -10.82
N TRP A 34 15.31 -1.63 -11.64
CA TRP A 34 16.01 -1.29 -12.89
C TRP A 34 17.34 -0.56 -12.65
N SER A 35 17.41 0.35 -11.68
CA SER A 35 18.55 1.26 -11.52
C SER A 35 19.54 0.85 -10.42
N GLY A 36 19.10 0.06 -9.44
CA GLY A 36 19.84 -0.21 -8.20
C GLY A 36 19.97 1.01 -7.27
N ASP A 37 19.33 2.14 -7.56
CA ASP A 37 19.44 3.37 -6.76
C ASP A 37 18.58 3.28 -5.49
N SER A 38 19.25 3.18 -4.33
CA SER A 38 18.60 3.02 -3.02
C SER A 38 17.60 4.12 -2.69
N ALA A 39 17.73 5.32 -3.27
CA ALA A 39 16.80 6.40 -3.05
C ALA A 39 15.35 6.04 -3.43
N PHE A 40 15.15 5.19 -4.44
CA PHE A 40 13.82 4.73 -4.81
C PHE A 40 13.26 3.74 -3.79
N LEU A 41 14.11 2.83 -3.29
CA LEU A 41 13.72 1.88 -2.24
C LEU A 41 13.38 2.60 -0.94
N GLU A 42 14.19 3.58 -0.52
CA GLU A 42 13.93 4.38 0.68
C GLU A 42 12.56 5.08 0.61
N LYS A 43 12.20 5.65 -0.54
CA LYS A 43 10.89 6.27 -0.76
C LYS A 43 9.76 5.23 -0.85
N ALA A 44 10.03 4.06 -1.43
CA ALA A 44 9.07 2.96 -1.53
C ALA A 44 8.74 2.38 -0.15
N GLU A 45 9.75 2.20 0.71
CA GLU A 45 9.56 1.71 2.08
C GLU A 45 8.75 2.70 2.94
N ASP A 46 9.08 4.00 2.92
CA ASP A 46 8.31 5.03 3.63
C ASP A 46 6.85 5.08 3.14
N LEU A 47 6.63 5.00 1.82
CA LEU A 47 5.27 4.95 1.27
C LEU A 47 4.54 3.66 1.67
N GLY A 48 5.19 2.51 1.52
CA GLY A 48 4.63 1.20 1.82
C GLY A 48 4.28 1.04 3.29
N GLU A 49 5.10 1.55 4.21
CA GLU A 49 4.81 1.59 5.64
C GLU A 49 3.51 2.35 5.93
N ARG A 50 3.37 3.55 5.38
CA ARG A 50 2.17 4.39 5.54
C ARG A 50 0.92 3.72 4.96
N LEU A 51 1.02 3.17 3.75
CA LEU A 51 -0.08 2.45 3.10
C LEU A 51 -0.49 1.19 3.88
N ALA A 52 0.47 0.50 4.51
CA ALA A 52 0.23 -0.72 5.27
C ALA A 52 -0.73 -0.53 6.46
N HIS A 53 -0.94 0.71 6.92
CA HIS A 53 -1.95 1.01 7.94
C HIS A 53 -3.39 0.80 7.45
N ALA A 54 -3.65 0.79 6.14
CA ALA A 54 -4.99 0.59 5.59
C ALA A 54 -5.52 -0.83 5.85
N PHE A 55 -4.62 -1.80 6.08
CA PHE A 55 -4.95 -3.18 6.43
C PHE A 55 -5.35 -3.37 7.90
N LYS A 56 -5.29 -2.31 8.73
CA LYS A 56 -5.71 -2.35 10.14
C LYS A 56 -7.23 -2.31 10.26
N THR A 57 -7.88 -3.37 9.80
CA THR A 57 -9.33 -3.61 9.89
C THR A 57 -9.58 -4.94 10.61
N GLU A 58 -10.81 -5.16 11.09
CA GLU A 58 -11.15 -6.40 11.81
C GLU A 58 -10.95 -7.67 10.98
N THR A 59 -11.15 -7.57 9.65
CA THR A 59 -11.04 -8.70 8.72
C THR A 59 -9.67 -8.79 8.03
N GLY A 60 -8.84 -7.74 8.18
CA GLY A 60 -7.63 -7.54 7.42
C GLY A 60 -7.84 -7.18 5.93
N ILE A 61 -9.09 -7.10 5.46
CA ILE A 61 -9.39 -6.50 4.15
C ILE A 61 -9.20 -4.99 4.29
N PRO A 62 -8.34 -4.36 3.49
CA PRO A 62 -8.01 -2.96 3.70
C PRO A 62 -9.15 -2.02 3.33
N ASN A 63 -9.16 -0.85 3.96
CA ASN A 63 -10.00 0.27 3.54
C ASN A 63 -9.43 0.92 2.26
N SER A 64 -10.31 1.38 1.37
CA SER A 64 -9.96 1.95 0.06
C SER A 64 -9.22 3.29 0.13
N GLN A 65 -9.41 4.07 1.21
CA GLN A 65 -8.76 5.35 1.40
C GLN A 65 -7.90 5.37 2.66
N ILE A 66 -6.75 6.04 2.59
CA ILE A 66 -5.86 6.24 3.73
C ILE A 66 -5.19 7.61 3.71
N ASN A 67 -5.08 8.21 4.89
CA ASN A 67 -4.26 9.37 5.14
C ASN A 67 -2.81 8.96 5.45
N LEU A 68 -1.86 9.42 4.65
CA LEU A 68 -0.45 9.02 4.80
C LEU A 68 0.26 9.64 6.01
N VAL A 69 -0.35 10.64 6.66
CA VAL A 69 0.26 11.36 7.81
C VAL A 69 -0.27 10.85 9.14
N ASN A 70 -1.59 10.79 9.29
CA ASN A 70 -2.24 10.40 10.56
C ASN A 70 -2.79 8.96 10.55
N HIS A 71 -2.64 8.25 9.43
CA HIS A 71 -3.03 6.85 9.26
C HIS A 71 -4.53 6.55 9.40
N ARG A 72 -5.38 7.58 9.48
CA ARG A 72 -6.83 7.41 9.39
C ARG A 72 -7.17 6.81 8.03
N ASN A 73 -7.95 5.75 8.03
CA ASN A 73 -8.39 5.07 6.83
C ASN A 73 -9.90 4.82 6.88
N SER A 74 -10.53 4.77 5.72
CA SER A 74 -11.98 4.64 5.59
C SER A 74 -12.37 4.15 4.19
N ASN A 75 -13.56 3.58 4.09
CA ASN A 75 -14.23 3.38 2.81
C ASN A 75 -15.11 4.60 2.47
N PRO A 76 -15.20 5.01 1.19
CA PRO A 76 -16.08 6.12 0.79
C PRO A 76 -17.53 5.86 1.20
N GLY A 77 -18.24 6.87 1.72
CA GLY A 77 -19.58 6.68 2.28
C GLY A 77 -20.60 6.07 1.32
N TRP A 78 -20.49 6.35 0.01
CA TRP A 78 -21.38 5.79 -1.02
C TRP A 78 -21.22 4.28 -1.25
N THR A 79 -20.14 3.67 -0.76
CA THR A 79 -19.92 2.21 -0.83
C THR A 79 -20.70 1.44 0.24
N GLY A 80 -21.31 2.14 1.21
CA GLY A 80 -21.91 1.51 2.39
C GLY A 80 -20.87 0.80 3.27
N GLY A 81 -19.64 1.31 3.29
CA GLY A 81 -18.53 0.74 4.07
C GLY A 81 -17.83 -0.45 3.42
N LYS A 82 -18.13 -0.77 2.15
CA LYS A 82 -17.57 -1.94 1.44
C LYS A 82 -16.32 -1.56 0.64
N THR A 83 -15.35 -2.47 0.62
CA THR A 83 -14.16 -2.36 -0.25
C THR A 83 -14.42 -3.05 -1.60
N ASN A 84 -13.92 -2.46 -2.70
CA ASN A 84 -13.94 -3.10 -4.01
C ASN A 84 -12.93 -4.27 -4.05
N ILE A 85 -13.37 -5.45 -4.50
CA ILE A 85 -12.50 -6.64 -4.58
C ILE A 85 -11.30 -6.44 -5.50
N ALA A 86 -11.44 -5.65 -6.57
CA ALA A 86 -10.32 -5.33 -7.46
C ALA A 86 -9.28 -4.46 -6.74
N GLU A 87 -9.72 -3.50 -5.91
CA GLU A 87 -8.81 -2.66 -5.13
C GLU A 87 -8.08 -3.46 -4.05
N ALA A 88 -8.78 -4.34 -3.34
CA ALA A 88 -8.16 -5.18 -2.31
C ALA A 88 -7.26 -6.28 -2.90
N GLY A 89 -7.63 -6.82 -4.07
CA GLY A 89 -6.95 -7.93 -4.74
C GLY A 89 -5.85 -7.52 -5.72
N THR A 90 -5.53 -6.23 -5.82
CA THR A 90 -4.47 -5.69 -6.68
C THR A 90 -3.50 -4.83 -5.87
N LEU A 91 -2.97 -5.43 -4.80
CA LEU A 91 -1.95 -4.84 -3.92
C LEU A 91 -0.76 -5.80 -3.75
N GLN A 92 -0.95 -7.08 -4.06
CA GLN A 92 -0.14 -8.17 -3.57
C GLN A 92 1.22 -8.23 -4.23
N ILE A 93 1.34 -7.90 -5.51
CA ILE A 93 2.63 -7.98 -6.21
C ILE A 93 3.58 -6.91 -5.66
N GLU A 94 3.10 -5.68 -5.52
CA GLU A 94 3.87 -4.54 -5.04
C GLU A 94 4.29 -4.73 -3.59
N PHE A 95 3.37 -5.17 -2.71
CA PHE A 95 3.70 -5.41 -1.30
C PHE A 95 4.60 -6.64 -1.09
N ARG A 96 4.45 -7.71 -1.89
CA ARG A 96 5.36 -8.87 -1.84
C ARG A 96 6.75 -8.52 -2.34
N TYR A 97 6.85 -7.75 -3.42
CA TYR A 97 8.13 -7.31 -3.92
C TYR A 97 8.81 -6.34 -2.93
N LEU A 98 8.06 -5.40 -2.34
CA LEU A 98 8.56 -4.57 -1.24
C LEU A 98 9.10 -5.40 -0.08
N ALA A 99 8.38 -6.45 0.35
CA ALA A 99 8.84 -7.37 1.38
C ALA A 99 10.17 -8.04 1.02
N HIS A 100 10.29 -8.47 -0.24
CA HIS A 100 11.50 -9.12 -0.76
C HIS A 100 12.71 -8.20 -0.70
N VAL A 101 12.59 -6.97 -1.22
CA VAL A 101 13.74 -6.05 -1.33
C VAL A 101 14.09 -5.33 -0.02
N SER A 102 13.12 -5.13 0.87
CA SER A 102 13.35 -4.52 2.20
C SER A 102 13.75 -5.53 3.27
N GLY A 103 13.55 -6.84 3.01
CA GLY A 103 13.72 -7.90 4.00
C GLY A 103 12.66 -7.93 5.10
N LYS A 104 11.55 -7.19 4.93
CA LYS A 104 10.45 -7.04 5.89
C LYS A 104 9.23 -7.88 5.48
N PRO A 105 9.08 -9.11 5.98
CA PRO A 105 8.01 -10.02 5.54
C PRO A 105 6.60 -9.50 5.82
N GLU A 106 6.44 -8.61 6.79
CA GLU A 106 5.15 -8.05 7.20
C GLU A 106 4.39 -7.34 6.08
N TYR A 107 5.07 -6.83 5.04
CA TYR A 107 4.41 -6.23 3.89
C TYR A 107 3.66 -7.28 3.07
N ALA A 108 4.31 -8.42 2.79
CA ALA A 108 3.69 -9.53 2.08
C ALA A 108 2.55 -10.14 2.90
N GLU A 109 2.79 -10.37 4.20
CA GLU A 109 1.80 -10.95 5.10
C GLU A 109 0.50 -10.13 5.12
N LYS A 110 0.60 -8.79 5.24
CA LYS A 110 -0.58 -7.90 5.22
C LYS A 110 -1.37 -8.01 3.92
N ALA A 111 -0.69 -8.00 2.78
CA ALA A 111 -1.36 -8.10 1.48
C ALA A 111 -2.00 -9.48 1.25
N ASP A 112 -1.38 -10.54 1.77
CA ASP A 112 -1.84 -11.93 1.64
C ASP A 112 -3.04 -12.25 2.52
N VAL A 113 -3.25 -11.51 3.61
CA VAL A 113 -4.48 -11.63 4.44
C VAL A 113 -5.73 -11.47 3.58
N VAL A 114 -5.72 -10.62 2.55
CA VAL A 114 -6.86 -10.46 1.64
C VAL A 114 -7.27 -11.78 1.00
N PHE A 115 -6.31 -12.51 0.42
CA PHE A 115 -6.60 -13.80 -0.23
C PHE A 115 -7.03 -14.87 0.79
N ASN A 116 -6.39 -14.90 1.96
CA ASN A 116 -6.77 -15.81 3.04
C ASN A 116 -8.21 -15.58 3.51
N THR A 117 -8.61 -14.31 3.66
CA THR A 117 -9.96 -13.93 4.09
C THR A 117 -10.98 -14.27 3.01
N LEU A 118 -10.71 -13.94 1.74
CA LEU A 118 -11.60 -14.28 0.62
C LEU A 118 -11.77 -15.79 0.45
N TYR A 119 -10.70 -16.57 0.66
CA TYR A 119 -10.76 -18.03 0.59
C TYR A 119 -11.68 -18.62 1.69
N LYS A 120 -11.66 -18.05 2.90
CA LYS A 120 -12.51 -18.49 4.03
C LYS A 120 -13.99 -18.10 3.88
N MET A 121 -14.30 -17.17 2.97
CA MET A 121 -15.69 -16.76 2.69
C MET A 121 -16.43 -17.74 1.76
N ARG A 122 -15.73 -18.76 1.25
CA ARG A 122 -16.27 -19.84 0.44
C ARG A 122 -16.88 -20.93 1.31
#